data_AF-G9CNP2-F1
#
_entry.id   AF-G9CNP2-F1
#
_cell.length_a   1.000
_cell.length_b   1.000
_cell.length_c   1.000
_cell.angle_alpha   90.00
_cell.angle_beta   90.00
_cell.angle_gamma   90.00
#
_symmetry.space_group_name_H-M   'P 1'
#
loop_
_entity.id
_entity.type
_entity.pdbx_description
1 polymer ?
#
loop_
_entity_poly.entity_id
_entity_poly.type
_entity_poly.pdbx_seq_one_letter_code
_entity_poly.pdbx_strand_id
1 'polypeptide(L)'
;WQAQDAYRVTEHARAADGSDKPKFYACSMLPYPSGKLHMGHVRNYTINDVMTRHLRMKGYNVLMPMGWDAFGMPAENAALNNGVAPAAWTYDNIAYMKKQMQSMGLAIDWSREVATCDPDYYRWNQWLFLKMLEKGIVYRKTGTVNWDPVDQTVLANEQVIDGRGWRSGAVVEKREIPMYYLRITDYAQELLSDLDPLGWPERVKLMQQNWIGKSEGVRFAFPHSIPGDDGKVIGDGKLYVFTTR
;
A
#
# COMPACT_ATOMS: atom_id res chain seq x y z
N TRP A 1 6.36 -28.96 14.66
CA TRP A 1 5.69 -28.39 13.48
C TRP A 1 6.62 -28.30 12.28
N GLN A 2 7.79 -27.66 12.40
CA GLN A 2 8.76 -27.57 11.28
C GLN A 2 9.19 -28.94 10.73
N ALA A 3 9.50 -29.91 11.60
CA ALA A 3 9.93 -31.25 11.18
C ALA A 3 8.92 -32.02 10.29
N GLN A 4 7.64 -31.62 10.31
CA GLN A 4 6.57 -32.22 9.50
C GLN A 4 5.96 -31.23 8.52
N ASP A 5 6.54 -30.04 8.38
CA ASP A 5 6.02 -28.94 7.55
C ASP A 5 4.51 -28.68 7.80
N ALA A 6 4.11 -28.70 9.08
CA ALA A 6 2.72 -28.88 9.51
C ALA A 6 1.73 -27.81 9.01
N TYR A 7 2.23 -26.66 8.54
CA TYR A 7 1.45 -25.53 8.05
C TYR A 7 1.51 -25.35 6.54
N ARG A 8 2.29 -26.16 5.83
CA ARG A 8 2.29 -26.13 4.37
C ARG A 8 0.91 -26.38 3.81
N VAL A 9 0.54 -25.55 2.85
CA VAL A 9 -0.73 -25.63 2.15
C VAL A 9 -0.54 -26.41 0.87
N THR A 10 -1.44 -27.36 0.63
CA THR A 10 -1.53 -28.09 -0.64
C THR A 10 -2.68 -27.54 -1.45
N GLU A 11 -2.44 -27.19 -2.70
CA GLU A 11 -3.49 -26.84 -3.66
C GLU A 11 -4.47 -28.01 -3.83
N HIS A 12 -5.77 -27.72 -3.91
CA HIS A 12 -6.81 -28.75 -4.07
C HIS A 12 -6.76 -29.87 -3.00
N ALA A 13 -6.40 -29.51 -1.76
CA ALA A 13 -6.36 -30.45 -0.65
C ALA A 13 -7.71 -31.15 -0.47
N ARG A 14 -7.70 -32.49 -0.41
CA ARG A 14 -8.89 -33.31 -0.26
C ARG A 14 -9.18 -33.66 1.20
N ALA A 15 -10.45 -33.75 1.55
CA ALA A 15 -10.92 -34.35 2.79
C ALA A 15 -10.91 -35.89 2.69
N ALA A 16 -11.15 -36.58 3.80
CA ALA A 16 -11.12 -38.05 3.84
C ALA A 16 -12.21 -38.71 2.97
N ASP A 17 -13.30 -37.99 2.69
CA ASP A 17 -14.39 -38.42 1.82
C ASP A 17 -14.14 -38.09 0.33
N GLY A 18 -12.97 -37.56 -0.02
CA GLY A 18 -12.59 -37.17 -1.38
C GLY A 18 -13.12 -35.80 -1.84
N SER A 19 -13.89 -35.09 -1.02
CA SER A 19 -14.32 -33.72 -1.31
C SER A 19 -13.15 -32.73 -1.21
N ASP A 20 -13.25 -31.57 -1.86
CA ASP A 20 -12.28 -30.49 -1.68
C ASP A 20 -12.44 -29.85 -0.30
N LYS A 21 -11.33 -29.67 0.42
CA LYS A 21 -11.35 -28.90 1.66
C LYS A 21 -11.71 -27.44 1.34
N PRO A 22 -12.60 -26.81 2.14
CA PRO A 22 -12.89 -25.40 1.96
C PRO A 22 -11.63 -24.57 2.19
N LYS A 23 -11.34 -23.64 1.27
CA LYS A 23 -10.15 -22.78 1.33
C LYS A 23 -10.38 -21.59 2.26
N PHE A 24 -9.32 -21.13 2.91
CA PHE A 24 -9.31 -19.85 3.62
C PHE A 24 -7.96 -19.17 3.50
N TYR A 25 -7.93 -17.85 3.31
CA TYR A 25 -6.70 -17.06 3.25
C TYR A 25 -6.67 -16.06 4.42
N ALA A 26 -5.89 -16.37 5.45
CA ALA A 26 -5.67 -15.52 6.62
C ALA A 26 -4.41 -14.66 6.42
N CYS A 27 -4.56 -13.45 5.90
CA CYS A 27 -3.45 -12.54 5.61
C CYS A 27 -3.32 -11.44 6.67
N SER A 28 -2.12 -11.25 7.20
CA SER A 28 -1.76 -10.05 7.98
C SER A 28 -0.99 -9.09 7.08
N MET A 29 -1.10 -7.78 7.34
CA MET A 29 -0.18 -6.82 6.71
C MET A 29 1.28 -7.20 6.99
N LEU A 30 2.10 -7.18 5.94
CA LEU A 30 3.51 -7.55 6.01
C LEU A 30 4.29 -6.54 6.86
N PRO A 31 5.29 -6.99 7.64
CA PRO A 31 6.18 -6.07 8.33
C PRO A 31 7.18 -5.42 7.36
N TYR A 32 7.53 -4.18 7.65
CA TYR A 32 8.80 -3.62 7.19
C TYR A 32 9.95 -4.32 7.93
N PRO A 33 10.99 -4.82 7.26
CA PRO A 33 12.14 -5.46 7.89
C PRO A 33 13.08 -4.40 8.48
N SER A 34 12.54 -3.55 9.36
CA SER A 34 13.21 -2.35 9.84
C SER A 34 14.06 -2.57 11.11
N GLY A 35 14.17 -3.82 11.58
CA GLY A 35 14.91 -4.19 12.78
C GLY A 35 14.34 -5.43 13.44
N LYS A 36 13.65 -5.25 14.58
CA LYS A 36 13.10 -6.34 15.40
C LYS A 36 11.59 -6.25 15.50
N LEU A 37 10.93 -7.40 15.68
CA LEU A 37 9.51 -7.42 16.03
C LEU A 37 9.27 -6.78 17.40
N HIS A 38 8.37 -5.81 17.45
CA HIS A 38 7.76 -5.29 18.69
C HIS A 38 6.38 -5.93 18.99
N MET A 39 5.83 -5.70 20.19
CA MET A 39 4.56 -6.32 20.64
C MET A 39 3.34 -6.02 19.74
N GLY A 40 3.31 -4.90 19.05
CA GLY A 40 2.29 -4.64 18.00
C GLY A 40 2.27 -5.72 16.90
N HIS A 41 3.43 -6.16 16.42
CA HIS A 41 3.54 -7.26 15.46
C HIS A 41 3.05 -8.57 16.05
N VAL A 42 3.50 -8.89 17.28
CA VAL A 42 3.09 -10.11 17.99
C VAL A 42 1.56 -10.17 18.10
N ARG A 43 0.92 -9.08 18.53
CA ARG A 43 -0.53 -8.98 18.60
C ARG A 43 -1.19 -9.21 17.24
N ASN A 44 -0.70 -8.55 16.19
CA ASN A 44 -1.27 -8.64 14.84
C ASN A 44 -1.22 -10.07 14.29
N TYR A 45 -0.06 -10.73 14.38
CA TYR A 45 0.13 -12.06 13.80
C TYR A 45 -0.53 -13.16 14.62
N THR A 46 -0.58 -13.03 15.95
CA THR A 46 -1.27 -14.00 16.82
C THR A 46 -2.76 -14.07 16.53
N ILE A 47 -3.42 -12.97 16.17
CA ILE A 47 -4.85 -12.98 15.81
C ILE A 47 -5.11 -13.90 14.61
N ASN A 48 -4.29 -13.80 13.57
CA ASN A 48 -4.41 -14.66 12.39
C ASN A 48 -3.94 -16.09 12.66
N ASP A 49 -2.96 -16.30 13.54
CA ASP A 49 -2.54 -17.64 13.98
C ASP A 49 -3.67 -18.39 14.69
N VAL A 50 -4.37 -17.73 15.63
CA VAL A 50 -5.53 -18.31 16.32
C VAL A 50 -6.63 -18.69 15.33
N MET A 51 -6.95 -17.79 14.40
CA MET A 51 -7.96 -18.05 13.35
C MET A 51 -7.55 -19.22 12.45
N THR A 52 -6.28 -19.26 12.04
CA THR A 52 -5.72 -20.31 11.18
C THR A 52 -5.81 -21.67 11.84
N ARG A 53 -5.40 -21.77 13.11
CA ARG A 53 -5.48 -23.02 13.87
C ARG A 53 -6.92 -23.49 14.03
N HIS A 54 -7.82 -22.59 14.42
CA HIS A 54 -9.23 -22.90 14.60
C HIS A 54 -9.88 -23.43 13.31
N LEU A 55 -9.66 -22.75 12.18
CA LEU A 55 -10.21 -23.16 10.90
C LEU A 55 -9.60 -24.47 10.39
N ARG A 56 -8.29 -24.70 10.59
CA ARG A 56 -7.67 -26.00 10.27
C ARG A 56 -8.26 -27.14 11.09
N MET A 57 -8.53 -26.92 12.39
CA MET A 57 -9.24 -27.91 13.24
C MET A 57 -10.67 -28.18 12.75
N LYS A 58 -11.29 -27.24 12.06
CA LYS A 58 -12.59 -27.40 11.39
C LYS A 58 -12.51 -27.99 9.98
N GLY A 59 -11.33 -28.45 9.54
CA GLY A 59 -11.14 -29.11 8.24
C GLY A 59 -10.85 -28.18 7.06
N TYR A 60 -10.65 -26.87 7.29
CA TYR A 60 -10.31 -25.94 6.21
C TYR A 60 -8.86 -26.11 5.74
N ASN A 61 -8.64 -25.86 4.45
CA ASN A 61 -7.32 -25.64 3.89
C ASN A 61 -6.94 -24.16 4.01
N VAL A 62 -6.28 -23.81 5.12
CA VAL A 62 -5.99 -22.42 5.48
C VAL A 62 -4.56 -22.05 5.09
N LEU A 63 -4.42 -21.01 4.28
CA LEU A 63 -3.17 -20.32 4.00
C LEU A 63 -2.99 -19.11 4.90
N MET A 64 -1.95 -19.14 5.72
CA MET A 64 -1.38 -17.98 6.41
C MET A 64 0.04 -17.77 5.88
N PRO A 65 0.25 -16.90 4.88
CA PRO A 65 1.58 -16.61 4.36
C PRO A 65 2.25 -15.54 5.21
N MET A 66 3.53 -15.35 4.96
CA MET A 66 4.29 -14.21 5.44
C MET A 66 5.29 -13.78 4.37
N GLY A 67 5.70 -12.53 4.43
CA GLY A 67 6.71 -11.95 3.58
C GLY A 67 7.22 -10.66 4.18
N TRP A 68 7.97 -9.89 3.39
CA TRP A 68 8.70 -8.73 3.87
C TRP A 68 8.47 -7.55 2.94
N ASP A 69 7.89 -6.48 3.46
CA ASP A 69 7.77 -5.22 2.73
C ASP A 69 9.10 -4.47 2.82
N ALA A 70 10.00 -4.80 1.90
CA ALA A 70 11.44 -4.64 2.03
C ALA A 70 12.04 -3.46 1.24
N PHE A 71 11.21 -2.66 0.59
CA PHE A 71 11.63 -1.42 -0.07
C PHE A 71 11.28 -0.17 0.75
N GLY A 72 11.84 0.96 0.34
CA GLY A 72 11.46 2.28 0.81
C GLY A 72 12.31 2.81 1.96
N MET A 73 11.99 4.06 2.32
CA MET A 73 12.73 4.85 3.29
C MET A 73 13.02 4.14 4.62
N PRO A 74 12.13 3.31 5.21
CA PRO A 74 12.40 2.66 6.49
C PRO A 74 13.72 1.88 6.51
N ALA A 75 13.95 1.08 5.47
CA ALA A 75 15.17 0.28 5.36
C ALA A 75 16.38 1.11 4.95
N GLU A 76 16.19 2.05 4.02
CA GLU A 76 17.25 2.92 3.53
C GLU A 76 17.83 3.82 4.65
N ASN A 77 16.98 4.54 5.39
CA ASN A 77 17.44 5.43 6.46
C ASN A 77 18.12 4.66 7.59
N ALA A 78 17.64 3.47 7.91
CA ALA A 78 18.23 2.68 8.98
C ALA A 78 19.57 2.06 8.56
N ALA A 79 19.73 1.67 7.29
CA ALA A 79 21.00 1.24 6.75
C ALA A 79 22.02 2.39 6.70
N LEU A 80 21.60 3.58 6.27
CA LEU A 80 22.41 4.80 6.27
C LEU A 80 22.89 5.16 7.68
N ASN A 81 21.99 5.16 8.68
CA ASN A 81 22.33 5.47 10.07
C ASN A 81 23.33 4.48 10.68
N ASN A 82 23.40 3.24 10.18
CA ASN A 82 24.34 2.21 10.64
C ASN A 82 25.55 2.04 9.71
N GLY A 83 25.68 2.85 8.65
CA GLY A 83 26.82 2.79 7.73
C GLY A 83 26.92 1.49 6.94
N VAL A 84 25.80 0.81 6.67
CA VAL A 84 25.74 -0.48 5.96
C VAL A 84 24.91 -0.37 4.69
N ALA A 85 25.14 -1.28 3.73
CA ALA A 85 24.34 -1.34 2.52
C ALA A 85 22.87 -1.69 2.84
N PRO A 86 21.87 -1.00 2.26
CA PRO A 86 20.45 -1.28 2.51
C PRO A 86 20.05 -2.74 2.28
N ALA A 87 20.57 -3.37 1.22
CA ALA A 87 20.27 -4.76 0.93
C ALA A 87 20.75 -5.71 2.06
N ALA A 88 22.00 -5.59 2.49
CA ALA A 88 22.55 -6.43 3.55
C ALA A 88 21.78 -6.26 4.86
N TRP A 89 21.51 -5.01 5.24
CA TRP A 89 20.74 -4.68 6.44
C TRP A 89 19.32 -5.26 6.41
N THR A 90 18.64 -5.15 5.27
CA THR A 90 17.31 -5.71 5.06
C THR A 90 17.29 -7.22 5.22
N TYR A 91 18.22 -7.94 4.57
CA TYR A 91 18.26 -9.41 4.65
C TYR A 91 18.65 -9.91 6.05
N ASP A 92 19.54 -9.22 6.76
CA ASP A 92 19.88 -9.55 8.15
C ASP A 92 18.67 -9.39 9.08
N ASN A 93 17.89 -8.32 8.91
CA ASN A 93 16.66 -8.11 9.67
C ASN A 93 15.58 -9.12 9.32
N ILE A 94 15.40 -9.45 8.04
CA ILE A 94 14.50 -10.53 7.60
C ILE A 94 14.86 -11.83 8.32
N ALA A 95 16.14 -12.23 8.28
CA ALA A 95 16.60 -13.46 8.92
C ALA A 95 16.36 -13.45 10.43
N TYR A 96 16.56 -12.30 11.10
CA TYR A 96 16.31 -12.16 12.53
C TYR A 96 14.82 -12.21 12.87
N MET A 97 13.98 -11.42 12.19
CA MET A 97 12.54 -11.36 12.41
C MET A 97 11.88 -12.70 12.10
N LYS A 98 12.34 -13.41 11.06
CA LYS A 98 11.89 -14.77 10.74
C LYS A 98 12.13 -15.73 11.90
N LYS A 99 13.33 -15.70 12.51
CA LYS A 99 13.65 -16.50 13.70
C LYS A 99 12.69 -16.18 14.86
N GLN A 100 12.39 -14.91 15.09
CA GLN A 100 11.42 -14.50 16.12
C GLN A 100 10.01 -15.05 15.83
N MET A 101 9.54 -14.99 14.58
CA MET A 101 8.24 -15.56 14.18
C MET A 101 8.20 -17.07 14.34
N GLN A 102 9.27 -17.76 13.96
CA GLN A 102 9.40 -19.20 14.12
C GLN A 102 9.44 -19.63 15.59
N SER A 103 10.11 -18.88 16.48
CA SER A 103 10.14 -19.17 17.92
C SER A 103 8.78 -18.95 18.59
N MET A 104 7.96 -18.03 18.06
CA MET A 104 6.56 -17.86 18.51
C MET A 104 5.66 -19.01 18.04
N GLY A 105 6.12 -19.83 17.09
CA GLY A 105 5.36 -20.96 16.56
C GLY A 105 4.19 -20.56 15.67
N LEU A 106 4.22 -19.37 15.04
CA LEU A 106 3.14 -18.93 14.15
C LEU A 106 2.89 -19.95 13.02
N ALA A 107 1.60 -20.17 12.69
CA ALA A 107 1.10 -21.14 11.72
C ALA A 107 1.34 -20.72 10.25
N ILE A 108 2.53 -20.19 9.96
CA ILE A 108 2.90 -19.63 8.67
C ILE A 108 3.36 -20.73 7.70
N ASP A 109 2.89 -20.66 6.46
CA ASP A 109 3.44 -21.42 5.34
C ASP A 109 4.69 -20.69 4.77
N TRP A 110 5.86 -21.06 5.29
CA TRP A 110 7.14 -20.46 4.88
C TRP A 110 7.56 -20.85 3.46
N SER A 111 6.91 -21.81 2.80
CA SER A 111 7.19 -22.12 1.40
C SER A 111 6.73 -21.03 0.43
N ARG A 112 5.92 -20.08 0.91
CA ARG A 112 5.38 -18.94 0.16
C ARG A 112 5.97 -17.60 0.61
N GLU A 113 7.12 -17.64 1.28
CA GLU A 113 7.81 -16.43 1.70
C GLU A 113 8.28 -15.61 0.49
N VAL A 114 8.04 -14.30 0.55
CA VAL A 114 8.51 -13.34 -0.46
C VAL A 114 9.11 -12.12 0.22
N ALA A 115 10.10 -11.49 -0.43
CA ALA A 115 10.60 -10.17 -0.06
C ALA A 115 10.40 -9.22 -1.23
N THR A 116 9.80 -8.04 -1.01
CA THR A 116 9.45 -7.14 -2.12
C THR A 116 10.67 -6.54 -2.83
N CYS A 117 11.84 -6.58 -2.19
CA CYS A 117 13.12 -6.16 -2.75
C CYS A 117 13.80 -7.21 -3.64
N ASP A 118 13.26 -8.42 -3.72
CA ASP A 118 13.82 -9.49 -4.55
C ASP A 118 13.49 -9.27 -6.04
N PRO A 119 14.47 -9.41 -6.97
CA PRO A 119 14.21 -9.35 -8.41
C PRO A 119 13.12 -10.27 -8.91
N ASP A 120 12.95 -11.46 -8.32
CA ASP A 120 11.90 -12.40 -8.70
C ASP A 120 10.50 -11.91 -8.30
N TYR A 121 10.42 -10.98 -7.34
CA TYR A 121 9.20 -10.29 -6.96
C TYR A 121 8.96 -9.03 -7.81
N TYR A 122 9.86 -8.03 -7.72
CA TYR A 122 9.58 -6.70 -8.29
C TYR A 122 9.56 -6.66 -9.82
N ARG A 123 10.10 -7.68 -10.50
CA ARG A 123 9.93 -7.84 -11.96
C ARG A 123 8.47 -7.80 -12.39
N TRP A 124 7.56 -8.32 -11.56
CA TRP A 124 6.13 -8.31 -11.86
C TRP A 124 5.51 -6.92 -11.64
N ASN A 125 6.00 -6.16 -10.67
CA ASN A 125 5.62 -4.76 -10.49
C ASN A 125 6.06 -3.91 -11.68
N GLN A 126 7.30 -4.09 -12.16
CA GLN A 126 7.82 -3.41 -13.36
C GLN A 126 7.00 -3.79 -14.59
N TRP A 127 6.71 -5.07 -14.78
CA TRP A 127 5.87 -5.54 -15.88
C TRP A 127 4.46 -4.93 -15.83
N LEU A 128 3.80 -4.94 -14.66
CA LEU A 128 2.46 -4.38 -14.50
C LEU A 128 2.45 -2.87 -14.74
N PHE A 129 3.46 -2.15 -14.26
CA PHE A 129 3.64 -0.73 -14.52
C PHE A 129 3.72 -0.45 -16.03
N LEU A 130 4.52 -1.21 -16.77
CA LEU A 130 4.63 -1.08 -18.23
C LEU A 130 3.30 -1.38 -18.92
N LYS A 131 2.56 -2.39 -18.48
CA LYS A 131 1.23 -2.70 -19.03
C LYS A 131 0.22 -1.58 -18.76
N MET A 132 0.24 -0.99 -17.56
CA MET A 132 -0.58 0.16 -17.24
C MET A 132 -0.16 1.41 -18.02
N LEU A 133 1.12 1.59 -18.31
CA LEU A 133 1.64 2.67 -19.14
C LEU A 133 1.19 2.53 -20.60
N GLU A 134 1.30 1.33 -21.18
CA GLU A 134 0.79 1.00 -22.52
C GLU A 134 -0.71 1.29 -22.66
N LYS A 135 -1.48 1.07 -21.58
CA LYS A 135 -2.93 1.33 -21.54
C LYS A 135 -3.29 2.76 -21.14
N GLY A 136 -2.31 3.61 -20.84
CA GLY A 136 -2.53 5.00 -20.42
C GLY A 136 -3.05 5.17 -18.98
N ILE A 137 -3.18 4.09 -18.21
CA ILE A 137 -3.52 4.13 -16.78
C ILE A 137 -2.36 4.75 -15.99
N VAL A 138 -1.13 4.39 -16.31
CA VAL A 138 0.06 5.16 -15.92
C VAL A 138 0.33 6.20 -17.00
N TYR A 139 0.65 7.42 -16.60
CA TYR A 139 1.06 8.48 -17.53
C TYR A 139 2.10 9.39 -16.89
N ARG A 140 2.88 10.07 -17.74
CA ARG A 140 3.87 11.06 -17.30
C ARG A 140 3.30 12.47 -17.45
N LYS A 141 3.43 13.29 -16.41
CA LYS A 141 3.00 14.70 -16.43
C LYS A 141 3.97 15.54 -15.57
N THR A 142 4.25 16.76 -15.99
CA THR A 142 4.87 17.75 -15.10
C THR A 142 3.79 18.27 -14.16
N GLY A 143 3.98 18.04 -12.87
CA GLY A 143 3.07 18.50 -11.83
C GLY A 143 3.83 19.19 -10.72
N THR A 144 3.11 20.02 -9.97
CA THR A 144 3.59 20.49 -8.67
C THR A 144 3.54 19.34 -7.68
N VAL A 145 4.66 19.03 -7.05
CA VAL A 145 4.82 17.89 -6.15
C VAL A 145 5.14 18.36 -4.75
N ASN A 146 4.91 17.48 -3.77
CA ASN A 146 5.35 17.65 -2.40
C ASN A 146 6.80 17.17 -2.30
N TRP A 147 7.76 18.08 -2.12
CA TRP A 147 9.17 17.74 -1.94
C TRP A 147 9.55 17.79 -0.46
N ASP A 148 10.11 16.70 0.06
CA ASP A 148 10.68 16.67 1.40
C ASP A 148 12.17 17.07 1.34
N PRO A 149 12.58 18.21 1.93
CA PRO A 149 13.96 18.67 1.86
C PRO A 149 14.92 17.88 2.77
N VAL A 150 14.42 17.08 3.71
CA VAL A 150 15.26 16.24 4.57
C VAL A 150 15.45 14.87 3.94
N ASP A 151 14.35 14.24 3.55
CA ASP A 151 14.37 12.92 2.91
C ASP A 151 14.80 12.99 1.42
N GLN A 152 14.92 14.20 0.85
CA GLN A 152 15.34 14.47 -0.53
C GLN A 152 14.55 13.65 -1.56
N THR A 153 13.24 13.58 -1.37
CA THR A 153 12.35 12.77 -2.20
C THR A 153 10.99 13.44 -2.36
N VAL A 154 10.23 12.95 -3.35
CA VAL A 154 8.83 13.35 -3.53
C VAL A 154 7.93 12.52 -2.64
N LEU A 155 6.95 13.17 -2.01
CA LEU A 155 5.91 12.53 -1.22
C LEU A 155 4.57 12.54 -1.98
N ALA A 156 3.83 11.43 -1.90
CA ALA A 156 2.43 11.42 -2.27
C ALA A 156 1.61 12.32 -1.33
N ASN A 157 0.38 12.70 -1.69
CA ASN A 157 -0.45 13.54 -0.81
C ASN A 157 -0.76 12.80 0.51
N GLU A 158 -0.94 11.49 0.43
CA GLU A 158 -1.16 10.58 1.56
C GLU A 158 0.03 10.56 2.55
N GLN A 159 1.21 10.98 2.11
CA GLN A 159 2.45 11.02 2.88
C GLN A 159 2.76 12.41 3.44
N VAL A 160 1.87 13.38 3.25
CA VAL A 160 1.97 14.73 3.83
C VAL A 160 0.90 14.88 4.90
N ILE A 161 1.35 15.03 6.15
CA ILE A 161 0.48 15.17 7.32
C ILE A 161 0.66 16.60 7.84
N ASP A 162 -0.42 17.38 7.85
CA ASP A 162 -0.42 18.79 8.30
C ASP A 162 0.67 19.65 7.63
N GLY A 163 0.88 19.45 6.33
CA GLY A 163 1.88 20.17 5.52
C GLY A 163 3.33 19.72 5.74
N ARG A 164 3.54 18.62 6.48
CA ARG A 164 4.86 18.08 6.80
C ARG A 164 5.03 16.66 6.28
N GLY A 165 6.27 16.29 5.98
CA GLY A 165 6.59 14.91 5.62
C GLY A 165 6.23 13.95 6.76
N TRP A 166 5.51 12.87 6.46
CA TRP A 166 5.00 11.92 7.46
C TRP A 166 6.07 11.31 8.37
N ARG A 167 7.34 11.28 7.92
CA ARG A 167 8.46 10.70 8.66
C ARG A 167 9.47 11.73 9.13
N SER A 168 9.92 12.63 8.25
CA SER A 168 10.89 13.67 8.58
C SER A 168 10.32 14.74 9.52
N GLY A 169 9.00 14.96 9.47
CA GLY A 169 8.36 16.10 10.10
C GLY A 169 8.73 17.46 9.48
N ALA A 170 9.53 17.47 8.41
CA ALA A 170 9.97 18.69 7.74
C ALA A 170 8.82 19.37 6.99
N VAL A 171 8.87 20.70 6.86
CA VAL A 171 7.90 21.44 6.04
C VAL A 171 8.14 21.10 4.58
N VAL A 172 7.09 20.69 3.88
CA VAL A 172 7.15 20.27 2.49
C VAL A 172 7.24 21.48 1.56
N GLU A 173 8.12 21.42 0.57
CA GLU A 173 8.25 22.39 -0.51
C GLU A 173 7.38 22.01 -1.72
N LYS A 174 6.96 23.01 -2.51
CA LYS A 174 6.30 22.78 -3.80
C LYS A 174 7.33 22.91 -4.92
N ARG A 175 7.51 21.84 -5.71
CA ARG A 175 8.41 21.83 -6.88
C ARG A 175 7.69 21.34 -8.12
N GLU A 176 8.06 21.85 -9.28
CA GLU A 176 7.57 21.34 -10.56
C GLU A 176 8.56 20.35 -11.16
N ILE A 177 8.17 19.09 -11.25
CA ILE A 177 9.01 18.05 -11.84
C ILE A 177 8.15 17.05 -12.66
N PRO A 178 8.73 16.42 -13.70
CA PRO A 178 8.03 15.40 -14.47
C PRO A 178 7.98 14.09 -13.69
N MET A 179 6.78 13.58 -13.42
CA MET A 179 6.56 12.32 -12.68
C MET A 179 5.57 11.39 -13.36
N TYR A 180 5.55 10.15 -12.91
CA TYR A 180 4.53 9.17 -13.26
C TYR A 180 3.37 9.22 -12.27
N TYR A 181 2.15 9.14 -12.80
CA TYR A 181 0.92 9.12 -12.04
C TYR A 181 0.06 7.94 -12.48
N LEU A 182 -0.73 7.41 -11.55
CA LEU A 182 -1.83 6.49 -11.85
C LEU A 182 -3.11 7.30 -12.03
N ARG A 183 -3.89 7.00 -13.08
CA ARG A 183 -5.24 7.55 -13.31
C ARG A 183 -6.27 6.96 -12.36
N ILE A 184 -5.99 6.96 -11.06
CA ILE A 184 -6.92 6.44 -10.04
C ILE A 184 -8.26 7.20 -10.04
N THR A 185 -8.26 8.46 -10.48
CA THR A 185 -9.46 9.27 -10.65
C THR A 185 -10.46 8.69 -11.66
N ASP A 186 -9.97 7.97 -12.69
CA ASP A 186 -10.85 7.31 -13.68
C ASP A 186 -11.64 6.16 -13.04
N TYR A 187 -11.17 5.66 -11.89
CA TYR A 187 -11.77 4.58 -11.10
C TYR A 187 -12.47 5.09 -9.83
N ALA A 188 -12.54 6.40 -9.59
CA ALA A 188 -13.05 6.95 -8.33
C ALA A 188 -14.51 6.54 -8.05
N GLN A 189 -15.36 6.47 -9.07
CA GLN A 189 -16.75 6.05 -8.92
C GLN A 189 -16.88 4.56 -8.58
N GLU A 190 -16.06 3.71 -9.21
CA GLU A 190 -16.01 2.26 -8.93
C GLU A 190 -15.48 2.01 -7.52
N LEU A 191 -14.36 2.63 -7.15
CA LEU A 191 -13.79 2.56 -5.81
C LEU A 191 -14.78 3.02 -4.72
N LEU A 192 -15.67 3.96 -5.03
CA LEU A 192 -16.68 4.45 -4.11
C LEU A 192 -17.89 3.50 -4.01
N SER A 193 -18.44 3.05 -5.15
CA SER A 193 -19.59 2.14 -5.17
C SER A 193 -19.28 0.79 -4.55
N ASP A 194 -18.04 0.32 -4.74
CA ASP A 194 -17.66 -1.02 -4.33
C ASP A 194 -17.33 -1.12 -2.83
N LEU A 195 -17.43 -0.02 -2.07
CA LEU A 195 -17.35 -0.05 -0.61
C LEU A 195 -18.60 -0.67 0.03
N ASP A 196 -19.77 -0.53 -0.60
CA ASP A 196 -21.06 -0.99 -0.07
C ASP A 196 -21.11 -2.51 0.17
N PRO A 197 -20.73 -3.38 -0.80
CA PRO A 197 -20.79 -4.83 -0.62
C PRO A 197 -19.70 -5.39 0.31
N LEU A 198 -18.72 -4.60 0.75
CA LEU A 198 -17.63 -5.10 1.59
C LEU A 198 -18.09 -5.39 3.02
N GLY A 199 -17.68 -6.53 3.56
CA GLY A 199 -17.84 -6.87 4.98
C GLY A 199 -16.88 -6.12 5.93
N TRP A 200 -16.46 -4.90 5.56
CA TRP A 200 -15.50 -4.10 6.32
C TRP A 200 -16.16 -3.30 7.45
N PRO A 201 -15.40 -2.89 8.49
CA PRO A 201 -15.92 -1.99 9.50
C PRO A 201 -16.37 -0.66 8.89
N GLU A 202 -17.55 -0.17 9.28
CA GLU A 202 -18.14 1.07 8.73
C GLU A 202 -17.23 2.30 8.88
N ARG A 203 -16.46 2.38 9.97
CA ARG A 203 -15.47 3.44 10.14
C ARG A 203 -14.42 3.47 9.03
N VAL A 204 -13.97 2.30 8.55
CA VAL A 204 -12.96 2.21 7.48
C VAL A 204 -13.58 2.61 6.15
N LYS A 205 -14.81 2.15 5.86
CA LYS A 205 -15.54 2.55 4.66
C LYS A 205 -15.74 4.07 4.62
N LEU A 206 -16.17 4.67 5.73
CA LEU A 206 -16.35 6.12 5.82
C LEU A 206 -15.05 6.89 5.61
N MET A 207 -13.92 6.40 6.13
CA MET A 207 -12.61 7.01 5.87
C MET A 207 -12.26 7.01 4.38
N GLN A 208 -12.54 5.90 3.67
CA GLN A 208 -12.33 5.81 2.22
C GLN A 208 -13.29 6.72 1.44
N GLN A 209 -14.58 6.76 1.80
CA GLN A 209 -15.56 7.65 1.17
C GLN A 209 -15.16 9.12 1.29
N ASN A 210 -14.75 9.55 2.49
CA ASN A 210 -14.30 10.92 2.72
C ASN A 210 -12.99 11.23 1.99
N TRP A 211 -12.08 10.24 1.87
CA TRP A 211 -10.83 10.40 1.12
C TRP A 211 -11.08 10.57 -0.38
N ILE A 212 -11.99 9.78 -0.96
CA ILE A 212 -12.40 9.89 -2.37
C ILE A 212 -13.14 11.23 -2.60
N GLY A 213 -13.97 11.66 -1.65
CA GLY A 213 -14.49 13.02 -1.61
C GLY A 213 -15.42 13.39 -2.77
N LYS A 214 -16.21 12.44 -3.28
CA LYS A 214 -17.18 12.72 -4.35
C LYS A 214 -18.17 13.80 -3.91
N SER A 215 -18.34 14.82 -4.73
CA SER A 215 -19.34 15.87 -4.54
C SER A 215 -20.06 16.16 -5.86
N GLU A 216 -21.34 16.50 -5.76
CA GLU A 216 -22.17 16.91 -6.89
C GLU A 216 -22.61 18.36 -6.65
N GLY A 217 -22.60 19.17 -7.71
CA GLY A 217 -22.79 20.60 -7.60
C GLY A 217 -22.95 21.27 -8.95
N VAL A 218 -22.98 22.60 -8.93
CA VAL A 218 -23.16 23.42 -10.12
C VAL A 218 -21.85 24.12 -10.46
N ARG A 219 -21.47 24.02 -11.73
CA ARG A 219 -20.41 24.84 -12.32
C ARG A 219 -21.04 25.97 -13.13
N PHE A 220 -20.77 27.20 -12.74
CA PHE A 220 -21.23 28.40 -13.45
C PHE A 220 -20.08 29.41 -13.56
N ALA A 221 -20.28 30.48 -14.33
CA ALA A 221 -19.25 31.48 -14.54
C ALA A 221 -19.77 32.89 -14.30
N PHE A 222 -18.95 33.72 -13.68
CA PHE A 222 -19.15 35.16 -13.60
C PHE A 222 -18.42 35.84 -14.77
N PRO A 223 -19.08 36.71 -15.54
CA PRO A 223 -18.40 37.49 -16.56
C PRO A 223 -17.46 38.51 -15.92
N HIS A 224 -16.29 38.74 -16.51
CA HIS A 224 -15.35 39.78 -16.10
C HIS A 224 -14.57 40.36 -17.28
N SER A 225 -13.90 41.48 -17.03
CA SER A 225 -13.06 42.20 -17.99
C SER A 225 -11.59 42.32 -17.56
N ILE A 226 -11.19 41.61 -16.49
CA ILE A 226 -9.80 41.63 -15.96
C ILE A 226 -8.79 41.28 -17.08
N PRO A 227 -7.87 42.20 -17.43
CA PRO A 227 -6.84 41.93 -18.42
C PRO A 227 -5.71 41.10 -17.81
N GLY A 228 -5.13 40.22 -18.63
CA GLY A 228 -3.89 39.50 -18.32
C GLY A 228 -2.65 40.29 -18.75
N ASP A 229 -1.48 39.73 -18.45
CA ASP A 229 -0.19 40.35 -18.77
C ASP A 229 0.03 40.56 -20.28
N ASP A 230 -0.70 39.82 -21.13
CA ASP A 230 -0.70 39.94 -22.59
C ASP A 230 -1.77 40.91 -23.13
N GLY A 231 -2.49 41.61 -22.24
CA GLY A 231 -3.57 42.55 -22.58
C GLY A 231 -4.89 41.89 -23.00
N LYS A 232 -4.96 40.56 -23.06
CA LYS A 232 -6.21 39.83 -23.34
C LYS A 232 -7.00 39.61 -22.05
N VAL A 233 -8.31 39.46 -22.16
CA VAL A 233 -9.14 39.13 -20.99
C VAL A 233 -8.84 37.70 -20.56
N ILE A 234 -8.49 37.51 -19.29
CA ILE A 234 -8.16 36.19 -18.73
C ILE A 234 -9.38 35.25 -18.88
N GLY A 235 -9.13 33.98 -19.21
CA GLY A 235 -10.17 32.94 -19.19
C GLY A 235 -11.39 33.23 -20.07
N ASP A 236 -11.18 33.91 -21.20
CA ASP A 236 -12.25 34.36 -22.12
C ASP A 236 -13.33 35.21 -21.44
N GLY A 237 -12.96 35.95 -20.38
CA GLY A 237 -13.86 36.79 -19.59
C GLY A 237 -14.81 36.00 -18.70
N LYS A 238 -14.50 34.74 -18.39
CA LYS A 238 -15.33 33.87 -17.55
C LYS A 238 -14.53 33.34 -16.36
N LEU A 239 -14.94 33.79 -15.17
CA LEU A 239 -14.47 33.21 -13.93
C LEU A 239 -15.36 32.03 -13.55
N TYR A 240 -14.91 30.82 -13.86
CA TYR A 240 -15.62 29.60 -13.50
C TYR A 240 -15.52 29.32 -11.99
N VAL A 241 -16.67 29.04 -11.38
CA VAL A 241 -16.78 28.63 -9.98
C VAL A 241 -17.55 27.31 -9.91
N PHE A 242 -17.17 26.46 -8.97
CA PHE A 242 -17.92 25.26 -8.59
C PHE A 242 -18.45 25.43 -7.17
N THR A 243 -19.74 25.14 -6.96
CA THR A 243 -20.36 25.11 -5.63
C THR A 243 -21.23 23.87 -5.49
N THR A 244 -21.23 23.27 -4.30
CA THR A 244 -22.19 22.22 -3.93
C THR A 244 -23.46 22.79 -3.29
N ARG A 245 -23.57 24.13 -3.23
CA ARG A 245 -24.64 24.90 -2.57
C ARG A 245 -25.07 26.09 -3.42
#